data_AF-A0A381Y6C9-F1
#
_entry.id   AF-A0A381Y6C9-F1
#
_cell.length_a   1.000
_cell.length_b   1.000
_cell.length_c   1.000
_cell.angle_alpha   90.00
_cell.angle_beta   90.00
_cell.angle_gamma   90.00
#
_symmetry.space_group_name_H-M   'P 1'
#
loop_
_entity.id
_entity.type
_entity.pdbx_description
1 polymer ?
#
loop_
_entity_poly.entity_id
_entity_poly.type
_entity_poly.pdbx_seq_one_letter_code
_entity_poly.pdbx_strand_id
1 'polypeptide(L)'
;ENMQVIRWEEVGEPQTAAEALAFAHARNNVVQDNEFHNVMETLGDGNAIYLSCAGTGNVIRRNLIYKSTNAANEIRFDDDQEESFVEENIIFGGGIKLKHTNYILNNVIIGGGLSIRPETAVGARVEYNIVYSTGNKIAFFNTNSESKLTRLLDLARPDYNLFYTPDESSGRAFFAKIQGTGHEKHGQFANPLFMDMEKGDIRLRPDSPALNMGIKSIDIEKIGLLDEPSFRRIERTKVSLY
;
A
#
# COMPACT_ATOMS: atom_id res chain seq x y z
N GLU A 1 14.77 -3.87 18.09
CA GLU A 1 14.58 -5.18 18.78
C GLU A 1 15.72 -6.14 18.45
N ASN A 2 15.79 -7.35 19.04
CA ASN A 2 16.80 -8.34 18.63
C ASN A 2 16.43 -8.86 17.23
N MET A 3 17.07 -8.32 16.20
CA MET A 3 16.86 -8.71 14.80
C MET A 3 17.23 -10.17 14.59
N GLN A 4 16.25 -11.07 14.55
CA GLN A 4 16.50 -12.50 14.29
C GLN A 4 17.06 -12.77 12.89
N VAL A 5 16.99 -11.77 12.00
CA VAL A 5 17.60 -11.82 10.68
C VAL A 5 19.12 -11.56 10.70
N ILE A 6 19.70 -11.17 11.84
CA ILE A 6 21.14 -10.97 12.00
C ILE A 6 21.74 -12.10 12.83
N ARG A 7 22.85 -12.68 12.35
CA ARG A 7 23.71 -13.56 13.15
C ARG A 7 24.72 -12.70 13.91
N TRP A 8 24.37 -12.33 15.14
CA TRP A 8 25.13 -11.35 15.93
C TRP A 8 26.58 -11.76 16.20
N GLU A 9 26.88 -13.05 16.20
CA GLU A 9 28.22 -13.60 16.29
C GLU A 9 29.13 -13.22 15.10
N GLU A 10 28.55 -12.84 13.96
CA GLU A 10 29.29 -12.44 12.74
C GLU A 10 29.56 -10.92 12.68
N VAL A 11 28.90 -10.10 13.52
CA VAL A 11 28.83 -8.64 13.37
C VAL A 11 30.01 -7.90 14.02
N GLY A 12 30.63 -8.49 15.04
CA GLY A 12 31.63 -7.82 15.87
C GLY A 12 31.00 -6.78 16.80
N GLU A 13 31.54 -5.56 16.83
CA GLU A 13 31.11 -4.47 17.73
C GLU A 13 30.58 -3.27 16.91
N PRO A 14 29.39 -3.38 16.27
CA PRO A 14 28.85 -2.33 15.43
C PRO A 14 28.54 -1.08 16.27
N GLN A 15 28.96 0.09 15.79
CA GLN A 15 28.71 1.39 16.40
C GLN A 15 27.46 2.07 15.82
N THR A 16 26.98 1.61 14.68
CA THR A 16 25.77 2.14 14.02
C THR A 16 24.81 1.03 13.60
N ALA A 17 23.52 1.36 13.45
CA ALA A 17 22.53 0.43 12.91
C ALA A 17 22.91 -0.01 11.47
N ALA A 18 23.46 0.89 10.66
CA ALA A 18 23.90 0.57 9.30
C ALA A 18 25.01 -0.49 9.27
N GLU A 19 25.95 -0.44 10.22
CA GLU A 19 27.00 -1.46 10.36
C GLU A 19 26.41 -2.81 10.74
N ALA A 20 25.44 -2.86 11.67
CA ALA A 20 24.76 -4.10 12.03
C ALA A 20 23.91 -4.67 10.86
N LEU A 21 23.18 -3.81 10.14
CA LEU A 21 22.29 -4.19 9.05
C LEU A 21 23.02 -4.79 7.84
N ALA A 22 24.32 -4.57 7.69
CA ALA A 22 25.14 -5.25 6.67
C ALA A 22 25.10 -6.79 6.81
N PHE A 23 24.82 -7.28 8.02
CA PHE A 23 24.72 -8.70 8.36
C PHE A 23 23.28 -9.22 8.37
N ALA A 24 22.28 -8.40 8.01
CA ALA A 24 20.89 -8.84 7.94
C ALA A 24 20.68 -9.81 6.76
N HIS A 25 20.40 -11.08 7.04
CA HIS A 25 20.26 -12.13 6.03
C HIS A 25 18.95 -12.07 5.22
N ALA A 26 18.02 -11.19 5.59
CA ALA A 26 16.83 -10.87 4.79
C ALA A 26 16.91 -9.40 4.37
N ARG A 27 17.28 -9.14 3.11
CA ARG A 27 17.36 -7.80 2.49
C ARG A 27 17.33 -7.94 0.98
N ASN A 28 16.98 -6.88 0.25
CA ASN A 28 16.88 -6.90 -1.22
C ASN A 28 15.96 -8.02 -1.75
N ASN A 29 14.96 -8.42 -0.97
CA ASN A 29 13.99 -9.43 -1.41
C ASN A 29 13.03 -8.85 -2.44
N VAL A 30 12.51 -9.69 -3.33
CA VAL A 30 11.49 -9.29 -4.31
C VAL A 30 10.29 -10.21 -4.18
N VAL A 31 9.15 -9.64 -3.78
CA VAL A 31 7.84 -10.32 -3.78
C VAL A 31 7.03 -9.67 -4.89
N GLN A 32 7.00 -10.31 -6.05
CA GLN A 32 6.46 -9.70 -7.26
C GLN A 32 5.53 -10.61 -8.04
N ASP A 33 4.51 -10.01 -8.67
CA ASP A 33 3.60 -10.65 -9.61
C ASP A 33 2.78 -11.81 -8.99
N ASN A 34 2.55 -11.80 -7.67
CA ASN A 34 1.82 -12.85 -6.95
C ASN A 34 0.34 -12.52 -6.76
N GLU A 35 -0.44 -13.56 -6.49
CA GLU A 35 -1.82 -13.46 -6.04
C GLU A 35 -1.96 -13.96 -4.60
N PHE A 36 -2.51 -13.13 -3.72
CA PHE A 36 -2.84 -13.47 -2.34
C PHE A 36 -4.36 -13.38 -2.16
N HIS A 37 -4.99 -14.48 -1.77
CA HIS A 37 -6.43 -14.49 -1.52
C HIS A 37 -6.81 -15.41 -0.35
N ASN A 38 -7.99 -15.17 0.23
CA ASN A 38 -8.47 -15.89 1.42
C ASN A 38 -7.48 -15.75 2.59
N VAL A 39 -7.04 -14.51 2.84
CA VAL A 39 -6.04 -14.19 3.86
C VAL A 39 -6.73 -13.95 5.20
N MET A 40 -6.14 -14.49 6.27
CA MET A 40 -6.60 -14.28 7.65
C MET A 40 -8.07 -14.71 7.89
N GLU A 41 -8.47 -15.89 7.40
CA GLU A 41 -9.86 -16.39 7.56
C GLU A 41 -10.24 -16.70 9.02
N THR A 42 -9.26 -17.10 9.86
CA THR A 42 -9.52 -17.51 11.25
C THR A 42 -8.69 -16.75 12.29
N LEU A 43 -7.42 -16.45 12.00
CA LEU A 43 -6.51 -15.77 12.92
C LEU A 43 -6.76 -14.24 12.92
N GLY A 44 -6.08 -13.51 13.81
CA GLY A 44 -6.08 -12.03 13.84
C GLY A 44 -4.66 -11.45 13.85
N ASP A 45 -4.55 -10.12 13.67
CA ASP A 45 -3.29 -9.34 13.64
C ASP A 45 -2.26 -9.75 12.55
N GLY A 46 -2.70 -10.54 11.56
CA GLY A 46 -1.89 -10.86 10.39
C GLY A 46 -2.25 -10.01 9.17
N ASN A 47 -1.46 -10.18 8.12
CA ASN A 47 -1.50 -9.44 6.87
C ASN A 47 -1.22 -10.41 5.71
N ALA A 48 -1.55 -10.03 4.47
CA ALA A 48 -1.15 -10.82 3.30
C ALA A 48 0.37 -10.74 3.09
N ILE A 49 0.94 -9.56 3.32
CA ILE A 49 2.38 -9.32 3.27
C ILE A 49 2.78 -8.55 4.53
N TYR A 50 3.67 -9.15 5.31
CA TYR A 50 4.18 -8.61 6.57
C TYR A 50 5.69 -8.42 6.46
N LEU A 51 6.15 -7.17 6.47
CA LEU A 51 7.57 -6.84 6.47
C LEU A 51 7.97 -6.42 7.87
N SER A 52 8.67 -7.27 8.61
CA SER A 52 9.16 -6.97 9.96
C SER A 52 10.67 -7.06 10.00
N CYS A 53 11.28 -5.90 10.25
CA CYS A 53 12.71 -5.72 10.47
C CYS A 53 13.62 -6.52 9.50
N ALA A 54 13.22 -6.65 8.22
CA ALA A 54 14.13 -7.08 7.19
C ALA A 54 15.09 -5.91 6.90
N GLY A 55 16.35 -6.22 6.56
CA GLY A 55 17.27 -5.23 6.04
C GLY A 55 16.73 -4.54 4.79
N THR A 56 17.43 -3.53 4.30
CA THR A 56 16.90 -2.56 3.34
C THR A 56 16.71 -3.13 1.93
N GLY A 57 16.04 -2.36 1.06
CA GLY A 57 15.95 -2.64 -0.37
C GLY A 57 14.93 -3.71 -0.78
N ASN A 58 14.03 -4.13 0.11
CA ASN A 58 12.98 -5.08 -0.28
C ASN A 58 11.96 -4.40 -1.21
N VAL A 59 11.46 -5.16 -2.17
CA VAL A 59 10.49 -4.71 -3.17
C VAL A 59 9.27 -5.63 -3.16
N ILE A 60 8.11 -5.04 -2.89
CA ILE A 60 6.81 -5.67 -2.98
C ILE A 60 6.10 -5.05 -4.18
N ARG A 61 6.05 -5.75 -5.31
CA ARG A 61 5.65 -5.14 -6.58
C ARG A 61 4.58 -5.92 -7.34
N ARG A 62 3.55 -5.25 -7.86
CA ARG A 62 2.52 -5.86 -8.73
C ARG A 62 1.91 -7.14 -8.18
N ASN A 63 1.60 -7.17 -6.89
CA ASN A 63 0.83 -8.25 -6.31
C ASN A 63 -0.67 -7.90 -6.31
N LEU A 64 -1.53 -8.89 -6.52
CA LEU A 64 -2.98 -8.79 -6.31
C LEU A 64 -3.32 -9.37 -4.94
N ILE A 65 -4.04 -8.60 -4.12
CA ILE A 65 -4.50 -9.03 -2.80
C ILE A 65 -5.99 -8.78 -2.66
N TYR A 66 -6.77 -9.80 -2.32
CA TYR A 66 -8.23 -9.70 -2.15
C TYR A 66 -8.77 -10.76 -1.16
N LYS A 67 -10.02 -10.61 -0.71
CA LYS A 67 -10.67 -11.51 0.27
C LYS A 67 -9.86 -11.71 1.56
N SER A 68 -9.31 -10.62 2.09
CA SER A 68 -8.77 -10.61 3.45
C SER A 68 -9.93 -10.46 4.44
N THR A 69 -10.03 -11.36 5.43
CA THR A 69 -11.16 -11.35 6.38
C THR A 69 -10.82 -10.62 7.68
N ASN A 70 -9.80 -11.09 8.41
CA ASN A 70 -9.40 -10.54 9.71
C ASN A 70 -8.05 -9.80 9.66
N ALA A 71 -7.69 -9.26 8.49
CA ALA A 71 -6.51 -8.41 8.32
C ALA A 71 -6.94 -6.94 8.37
N ALA A 72 -6.38 -6.15 9.29
CA ALA A 72 -6.68 -4.72 9.36
C ALA A 72 -6.15 -3.95 8.13
N ASN A 73 -5.05 -4.44 7.55
CA ASN A 73 -4.43 -3.97 6.31
C ASN A 73 -3.86 -5.19 5.58
N GLU A 74 -3.67 -5.14 4.27
CA GLU A 74 -3.12 -6.26 3.50
C GLU A 74 -1.59 -6.25 3.50
N ILE A 75 -0.98 -5.07 3.46
CA ILE A 75 0.47 -4.90 3.52
C ILE A 75 0.82 -4.08 4.76
N ARG A 76 1.77 -4.58 5.56
CA ARG A 76 2.22 -3.90 6.77
C ARG A 76 3.74 -3.87 6.85
N PHE A 77 4.27 -2.67 7.09
CA PHE A 77 5.59 -2.50 7.66
C PHE A 77 5.46 -2.60 9.18
N ASP A 78 6.25 -3.47 9.81
CA ASP A 78 6.34 -3.59 11.25
C ASP A 78 7.76 -3.67 11.80
N ASP A 79 7.85 -3.63 13.13
CA ASP A 79 9.08 -3.46 13.90
C ASP A 79 9.90 -2.32 13.29
N ASP A 80 11.22 -2.47 13.18
CA ASP A 80 12.12 -1.46 12.61
C ASP A 80 12.36 -1.69 11.09
N GLN A 81 11.31 -2.04 10.33
CA GLN A 81 11.42 -2.18 8.86
C GLN A 81 11.62 -0.82 8.18
N GLU A 82 12.71 -0.65 7.44
CA GLU A 82 13.01 0.57 6.68
C GLU A 82 13.46 0.30 5.23
N GLU A 83 13.44 1.36 4.43
CA GLU A 83 13.93 1.44 3.05
C GLU A 83 13.40 0.33 2.13
N SER A 84 12.14 -0.03 2.32
CA SER A 84 11.42 -0.98 1.46
C SER A 84 10.40 -0.26 0.57
N PHE A 85 10.17 -0.85 -0.60
CA PHE A 85 9.34 -0.30 -1.67
C PHE A 85 8.10 -1.18 -1.83
N VAL A 86 6.92 -0.58 -1.69
CA VAL A 86 5.64 -1.20 -1.99
C VAL A 86 5.06 -0.45 -3.17
N GLU A 87 5.11 -1.07 -4.35
CA GLU A 87 4.78 -0.39 -5.59
C GLU A 87 3.94 -1.19 -6.57
N GLU A 88 3.08 -0.50 -7.32
CA GLU A 88 2.26 -1.14 -8.37
C GLU A 88 1.36 -2.29 -7.86
N ASN A 89 1.08 -2.39 -6.55
CA ASN A 89 0.21 -3.44 -6.01
C ASN A 89 -1.28 -3.07 -6.15
N ILE A 90 -2.13 -4.10 -6.24
CA ILE A 90 -3.58 -3.99 -6.35
C ILE A 90 -4.20 -4.64 -5.11
N ILE A 91 -4.91 -3.85 -4.32
CA ILE A 91 -5.43 -4.28 -3.02
C ILE A 91 -6.93 -4.03 -2.97
N PHE A 92 -7.70 -5.09 -2.75
CA PHE A 92 -9.11 -5.04 -2.38
C PHE A 92 -9.23 -5.39 -0.90
N GLY A 93 -9.40 -4.39 -0.04
CA GLY A 93 -9.41 -4.60 1.41
C GLY A 93 -9.01 -3.37 2.22
N GLY A 94 -8.41 -3.60 3.40
CA GLY A 94 -8.06 -2.56 4.38
C GLY A 94 -6.93 -1.59 3.98
N GLY A 95 -6.13 -1.94 2.97
CA GLY A 95 -5.07 -1.14 2.38
C GLY A 95 -3.68 -1.41 2.98
N ILE A 96 -2.89 -0.35 3.20
CA ILE A 96 -1.47 -0.47 3.56
C ILE A 96 -1.19 0.26 4.87
N LYS A 97 -0.46 -0.39 5.78
CA LYS A 97 0.02 0.22 7.03
C LYS A 97 1.48 0.66 6.91
N LEU A 98 1.69 1.97 6.88
CA LEU A 98 3.00 2.62 6.89
C LEU A 98 3.54 2.79 8.31
N LYS A 99 4.72 2.26 8.54
CA LYS A 99 5.63 2.63 9.62
C LYS A 99 6.99 2.94 9.02
N HIS A 100 7.80 3.72 9.73
CA HIS A 100 9.21 3.98 9.40
C HIS A 100 9.45 4.57 7.99
N THR A 101 10.72 4.73 7.61
CA THR A 101 11.12 5.28 6.31
C THR A 101 10.89 4.26 5.19
N ASN A 102 9.68 4.18 4.65
CA ASN A 102 9.34 3.28 3.54
C ASN A 102 8.61 4.02 2.41
N TYR A 103 8.49 3.36 1.26
CA TYR A 103 8.00 3.99 0.03
C TYR A 103 6.76 3.27 -0.49
N ILE A 104 5.64 3.98 -0.57
CA ILE A 104 4.36 3.46 -1.08
C ILE A 104 4.04 4.21 -2.39
N LEU A 105 4.29 3.56 -3.51
CA LEU A 105 4.36 4.22 -4.82
C LEU A 105 3.44 3.55 -5.85
N ASN A 106 2.59 4.31 -6.52
CA ASN A 106 1.82 3.79 -7.67
C ASN A 106 0.94 2.55 -7.37
N ASN A 107 0.41 2.41 -6.16
CA ASN A 107 -0.49 1.32 -5.80
C ASN A 107 -1.95 1.68 -6.07
N VAL A 108 -2.80 0.68 -6.29
CA VAL A 108 -4.26 0.81 -6.38
C VAL A 108 -4.87 0.15 -5.15
N ILE A 109 -5.50 0.95 -4.28
CA ILE A 109 -6.15 0.49 -3.05
C ILE A 109 -7.64 0.74 -3.17
N ILE A 110 -8.43 -0.32 -3.09
CA ILE A 110 -9.88 -0.31 -3.27
C ILE A 110 -10.54 -0.85 -1.99
N GLY A 111 -11.41 -0.04 -1.39
CA GLY A 111 -12.03 -0.33 -0.09
C GLY A 111 -11.54 0.60 1.00
N GLY A 112 -10.41 0.24 1.61
CA GLY A 112 -9.74 0.99 2.67
C GLY A 112 -8.84 2.10 2.14
N GLY A 113 -7.65 2.21 2.71
CA GLY A 113 -6.67 3.21 2.30
C GLY A 113 -5.37 3.11 3.07
N LEU A 114 -4.78 4.25 3.41
CA LEU A 114 -3.44 4.30 3.96
C LEU A 114 -3.48 4.56 5.47
N SER A 115 -3.04 3.57 6.24
CA SER A 115 -2.88 3.68 7.69
C SER A 115 -1.45 4.12 8.01
N ILE A 116 -1.25 5.35 8.47
CA ILE A 116 0.10 5.85 8.77
C ILE A 116 0.31 5.90 10.29
N ARG A 117 1.43 5.34 10.75
CA ARG A 117 1.90 5.46 12.14
C ARG A 117 2.87 6.65 12.25
N PRO A 118 2.39 7.80 12.76
CA PRO A 118 3.08 9.07 12.61
C PRO A 118 4.50 9.04 13.14
N GLU A 119 4.72 8.62 14.39
CA GLU A 119 6.02 8.74 15.07
C GLU A 119 7.18 7.99 14.42
N THR A 120 6.91 7.11 13.45
CA THR A 120 7.94 6.33 12.76
C THR A 120 8.20 6.81 11.33
N ALA A 121 7.24 7.39 10.63
CA ALA A 121 7.28 7.54 9.17
C ALA A 121 8.18 8.67 8.62
N VAL A 122 9.15 9.17 9.38
CA VAL A 122 10.02 10.30 8.98
C VAL A 122 10.77 9.94 7.70
N GLY A 123 10.60 10.74 6.64
CA GLY A 123 11.36 10.53 5.40
C GLY A 123 10.71 9.53 4.41
N ALA A 124 9.58 8.91 4.79
CA ALA A 124 8.77 8.10 3.90
C ALA A 124 8.28 8.91 2.69
N ARG A 125 7.83 8.20 1.65
CA ARG A 125 7.13 8.78 0.50
C ARG A 125 5.89 7.97 0.19
N VAL A 126 4.80 8.69 -0.02
CA VAL A 126 3.49 8.13 -0.35
C VAL A 126 2.98 8.90 -1.56
N GLU A 127 3.22 8.38 -2.75
CA GLU A 127 3.04 9.14 -3.99
C GLU A 127 2.43 8.30 -5.11
N TYR A 128 1.67 8.96 -5.99
CA TYR A 128 1.10 8.38 -7.20
C TYR A 128 0.14 7.20 -6.96
N ASN A 129 -0.39 7.04 -5.75
CA ASN A 129 -1.34 5.97 -5.44
C ASN A 129 -2.76 6.38 -5.83
N ILE A 130 -3.59 5.40 -6.20
CA ILE A 130 -5.04 5.54 -6.30
C ILE A 130 -5.65 4.95 -5.04
N VAL A 131 -6.35 5.78 -4.26
CA VAL A 131 -7.11 5.34 -3.08
C VAL A 131 -8.60 5.51 -3.37
N TYR A 132 -9.24 4.40 -3.73
CA TYR A 132 -10.66 4.30 -4.02
C TYR A 132 -11.37 3.76 -2.78
N SER A 133 -11.99 4.63 -1.99
CA SER A 133 -12.80 4.17 -0.86
C SER A 133 -14.16 3.65 -1.34
N THR A 134 -14.54 2.46 -0.88
CA THR A 134 -15.89 1.89 -1.09
C THR A 134 -16.59 1.67 0.25
N GLY A 135 -17.92 1.61 0.24
CA GLY A 135 -18.73 1.45 1.46
C GLY A 135 -18.94 2.75 2.25
N ASN A 136 -19.38 2.61 3.51
CA ASN A 136 -19.91 3.72 4.31
C ASN A 136 -18.84 4.56 5.04
N LYS A 137 -17.56 4.15 5.04
CA LYS A 137 -16.48 4.87 5.73
C LYS A 137 -15.39 5.25 4.73
N ILE A 138 -15.27 6.55 4.47
CA ILE A 138 -14.18 7.10 3.65
C ILE A 138 -12.88 7.00 4.45
N ALA A 139 -11.87 6.38 3.85
CA ALA A 139 -10.66 5.97 4.56
C ALA A 139 -9.37 6.28 3.80
N PHE A 140 -9.27 7.47 3.15
CA PHE A 140 -8.09 7.89 2.38
C PHE A 140 -6.78 7.79 3.16
N PHE A 141 -6.75 8.48 4.31
CA PHE A 141 -5.71 8.35 5.32
C PHE A 141 -6.36 8.08 6.66
N ASN A 142 -5.78 7.16 7.43
CA ASN A 142 -6.22 6.87 8.78
C ASN A 142 -5.03 6.61 9.71
N THR A 143 -5.33 6.60 11.00
CA THR A 143 -4.40 6.27 12.07
C THR A 143 -5.16 5.77 13.28
N ASN A 144 -4.44 5.18 14.23
CA ASN A 144 -5.02 4.67 15.47
C ASN A 144 -5.57 5.79 16.39
N SER A 145 -5.33 7.08 16.09
CA SER A 145 -5.86 8.21 16.84
C SER A 145 -6.21 9.39 15.93
N GLU A 146 -7.50 9.70 15.79
CA GLU A 146 -8.02 10.72 14.86
C GLU A 146 -7.49 12.15 15.11
N SER A 147 -6.96 12.45 16.29
CA SER A 147 -6.57 13.82 16.69
C SER A 147 -5.28 14.36 16.04
N LYS A 148 -4.67 13.64 15.08
CA LYS A 148 -3.32 13.94 14.57
C LYS A 148 -3.15 13.88 13.06
N LEU A 149 -4.20 14.08 12.25
CA LEU A 149 -4.08 13.99 10.78
C LEU A 149 -2.95 14.87 10.22
N THR A 150 -2.87 16.16 10.58
CA THR A 150 -1.78 17.04 10.12
C THR A 150 -0.40 16.49 10.47
N ARG A 151 -0.18 16.12 11.74
CA ARG A 151 1.11 15.57 12.21
C ARG A 151 1.49 14.26 11.53
N LEU A 152 0.51 13.46 11.14
CA LEU A 152 0.72 12.23 10.39
C LEU A 152 1.18 12.48 8.97
N LEU A 153 0.55 13.44 8.31
CA LEU A 153 0.89 13.81 6.95
C LEU A 153 2.25 14.53 6.90
N ASP A 154 2.61 15.32 7.92
CA ASP A 154 3.91 16.00 8.03
C ASP A 154 5.10 15.03 7.91
N LEU A 155 4.91 13.82 8.44
CA LEU A 155 5.98 12.82 8.56
C LEU A 155 6.08 11.97 7.28
N ALA A 156 4.94 11.53 6.75
CA ALA A 156 4.86 10.71 5.53
C ALA A 156 4.91 11.51 4.22
N ARG A 157 4.72 12.82 4.29
CA ARG A 157 4.75 13.79 3.18
C ARG A 157 4.04 13.30 1.90
N PRO A 158 2.76 12.90 1.98
CA PRO A 158 2.06 12.37 0.83
C PRO A 158 1.73 13.49 -0.18
N ASP A 159 1.87 13.16 -1.47
CA ASP A 159 1.55 14.07 -2.57
C ASP A 159 1.30 13.29 -3.86
N TYR A 160 0.67 13.94 -4.85
CA TYR A 160 0.34 13.34 -6.15
C TYR A 160 -0.52 12.07 -6.08
N ASN A 161 -1.31 11.87 -5.02
CA ASN A 161 -2.22 10.73 -4.93
C ASN A 161 -3.61 11.10 -5.48
N LEU A 162 -4.28 10.13 -6.11
CA LEU A 162 -5.64 10.26 -6.61
C LEU A 162 -6.61 9.60 -5.61
N PHE A 163 -7.59 10.36 -5.14
CA PHE A 163 -8.60 9.90 -4.21
C PHE A 163 -9.97 9.85 -4.87
N TYR A 164 -10.75 8.83 -4.56
CA TYR A 164 -12.12 8.73 -5.06
C TYR A 164 -13.03 7.94 -4.12
N THR A 165 -14.30 8.29 -4.13
CA THR A 165 -15.40 7.49 -3.57
C THR A 165 -16.68 7.83 -4.34
N PRO A 166 -17.62 6.89 -4.51
CA PRO A 166 -18.93 7.17 -5.10
C PRO A 166 -19.74 8.24 -4.34
N ASP A 167 -19.57 8.36 -3.02
CA ASP A 167 -20.11 9.48 -2.24
C ASP A 167 -19.21 10.72 -2.42
N GLU A 168 -19.31 11.35 -3.58
CA GLU A 168 -18.42 12.46 -3.95
C GLU A 168 -18.52 13.66 -3.00
N SER A 169 -19.69 13.93 -2.43
CA SER A 169 -19.89 15.04 -1.49
C SER A 169 -19.03 14.85 -0.24
N SER A 170 -19.16 13.69 0.42
CA SER A 170 -18.37 13.37 1.60
C SER A 170 -16.89 13.18 1.25
N GLY A 171 -16.59 12.60 0.09
CA GLY A 171 -15.25 12.41 -0.44
C GLY A 171 -14.49 13.72 -0.63
N ARG A 172 -15.10 14.69 -1.32
CA ARG A 172 -14.53 16.03 -1.52
C ARG A 172 -14.36 16.76 -0.20
N ALA A 173 -15.33 16.66 0.72
CA ALA A 173 -15.22 17.26 2.04
C ALA A 173 -14.06 16.68 2.85
N PHE A 174 -13.83 15.36 2.79
CA PHE A 174 -12.69 14.72 3.45
C PHE A 174 -11.37 15.12 2.79
N PHE A 175 -11.30 15.09 1.45
CA PHE A 175 -10.12 15.49 0.70
C PHE A 175 -9.73 16.95 0.96
N ALA A 176 -10.70 17.86 1.04
CA ALA A 176 -10.45 19.26 1.40
C ALA A 176 -9.84 19.42 2.81
N LYS A 177 -10.18 18.53 3.76
CA LYS A 177 -9.52 18.52 5.09
C LYS A 177 -8.06 18.12 4.98
N ILE A 178 -7.73 17.12 4.15
CA ILE A 178 -6.35 16.72 3.87
C ILE A 178 -5.58 17.92 3.29
N GLN A 179 -6.11 18.54 2.23
CA GLN A 179 -5.45 19.70 1.60
C GLN A 179 -5.34 20.91 2.54
N GLY A 180 -6.34 21.12 3.40
CA GLY A 180 -6.30 22.15 4.45
C GLY A 180 -5.17 21.99 5.46
N THR A 181 -4.54 20.81 5.53
CA THR A 181 -3.33 20.59 6.36
C THR A 181 -2.03 21.01 5.68
N GLY A 182 -2.05 21.39 4.39
CA GLY A 182 -0.84 21.72 3.60
C GLY A 182 -0.25 20.55 2.82
N HIS A 183 -0.90 19.38 2.82
CA HIS A 183 -0.47 18.16 2.12
C HIS A 183 -1.32 17.89 0.87
N GLU A 184 -0.93 16.91 0.05
CA GLU A 184 -1.63 16.60 -1.21
C GLU A 184 -1.85 17.85 -2.08
N LYS A 185 -0.81 18.69 -2.19
CA LYS A 185 -0.86 19.92 -2.97
C LYS A 185 -1.11 19.63 -4.45
N HIS A 186 -0.57 18.52 -4.94
CA HIS A 186 -0.75 18.05 -6.31
C HIS A 186 -1.67 16.81 -6.39
N GLY A 187 -2.16 16.33 -5.25
CA GLY A 187 -3.19 15.30 -5.19
C GLY A 187 -4.51 15.78 -5.80
N GLN A 188 -5.35 14.84 -6.21
CA GLN A 188 -6.66 15.14 -6.82
C GLN A 188 -7.76 14.27 -6.25
N PHE A 189 -8.99 14.80 -6.26
CA PHE A 189 -10.20 14.02 -6.08
C PHE A 189 -10.91 13.88 -7.43
N ALA A 190 -10.83 12.70 -8.05
CA ALA A 190 -11.51 12.40 -9.31
C ALA A 190 -11.65 10.89 -9.52
N ASN A 191 -12.66 10.48 -10.29
CA ASN A 191 -12.83 9.07 -10.67
C ASN A 191 -11.60 8.60 -11.46
N PRO A 192 -10.97 7.46 -11.09
CA PRO A 192 -9.79 6.95 -11.79
C PRO A 192 -10.08 6.44 -13.20
N LEU A 193 -11.34 6.28 -13.59
CA LEU A 193 -11.75 5.78 -14.91
C LEU A 193 -11.11 4.42 -15.20
N PHE A 194 -11.34 3.45 -14.32
CA PHE A 194 -10.99 2.05 -14.57
C PHE A 194 -11.77 1.50 -15.78
N MET A 195 -11.16 0.54 -16.50
CA MET A 195 -11.75 -0.07 -17.69
C MET A 195 -13.07 -0.81 -17.37
N ASP A 196 -13.05 -1.69 -16.35
CA ASP A 196 -14.23 -2.40 -15.85
C ASP A 196 -13.97 -2.96 -14.44
N MET A 197 -14.13 -2.10 -13.42
CA MET A 197 -13.85 -2.47 -12.03
C MET A 197 -14.73 -3.62 -11.52
N GLU A 198 -15.98 -3.73 -12.00
CA GLU A 198 -16.91 -4.82 -11.58
C GLU A 198 -16.41 -6.19 -12.03
N LYS A 199 -15.73 -6.26 -13.18
CA LYS A 199 -15.07 -7.48 -13.67
C LYS A 199 -13.61 -7.61 -13.21
N GLY A 200 -13.14 -6.68 -12.39
CA GLY A 200 -11.76 -6.64 -11.90
C GLY A 200 -10.76 -6.01 -12.87
N ASP A 201 -11.17 -5.49 -14.03
CA ASP A 201 -10.26 -4.76 -14.92
C ASP A 201 -10.01 -3.33 -14.41
N ILE A 202 -9.02 -3.24 -13.53
CA ILE A 202 -8.58 -1.99 -12.90
C ILE A 202 -7.55 -1.22 -13.74
N ARG A 203 -7.30 -1.62 -14.99
CA ARG A 203 -6.47 -0.80 -15.89
C ARG A 203 -7.11 0.56 -16.10
N LEU A 204 -6.29 1.57 -16.28
CA LEU A 204 -6.75 2.94 -16.48
C LEU A 204 -7.16 3.16 -17.93
N ARG A 205 -8.30 3.82 -18.15
CA ARG A 205 -8.67 4.31 -19.48
C ARG A 205 -7.69 5.39 -19.94
N PRO A 206 -7.49 5.58 -21.26
CA PRO A 206 -6.58 6.59 -21.80
C PRO A 206 -6.89 8.03 -21.36
N ASP A 207 -8.15 8.32 -21.02
CA ASP A 207 -8.64 9.61 -20.54
C ASP A 207 -8.63 9.76 -19.01
N SER A 208 -8.04 8.80 -18.28
CA SER A 208 -7.97 8.82 -16.82
C SER A 208 -7.20 10.04 -16.28
N PRO A 209 -7.74 10.77 -15.28
CA PRO A 209 -7.00 11.85 -14.62
C PRO A 209 -5.75 11.34 -13.90
N ALA A 210 -5.72 10.06 -13.50
CA ALA A 210 -4.56 9.44 -12.87
C ALA A 210 -3.32 9.51 -13.78
N LEU A 211 -3.50 9.25 -15.08
CA LEU A 211 -2.40 9.28 -16.05
C LEU A 211 -1.79 10.69 -16.17
N ASN A 212 -2.61 11.74 -16.13
CA ASN A 212 -2.15 13.12 -16.17
C ASN A 212 -1.34 13.52 -14.93
N MET A 213 -1.58 12.86 -13.80
CA MET A 213 -0.81 13.04 -12.56
C MET A 213 0.51 12.27 -12.55
N GLY A 214 0.76 11.42 -13.55
CA GLY A 214 1.93 10.54 -13.60
C GLY A 214 1.71 9.16 -12.97
N ILE A 215 0.49 8.86 -12.50
CA ILE A 215 0.12 7.52 -12.05
C ILE A 215 0.09 6.59 -13.27
N LYS A 216 0.76 5.45 -13.18
CA LYS A 216 0.83 4.44 -14.24
C LYS A 216 -0.25 3.38 -14.03
N SER A 217 -0.88 2.96 -15.11
CA SER A 217 -1.72 1.76 -15.10
C SER A 217 -0.87 0.53 -14.78
N ILE A 218 -1.34 -0.31 -13.87
CA ILE A 218 -0.65 -1.54 -13.46
C ILE A 218 -0.82 -2.61 -14.55
N ASP A 219 0.26 -3.35 -14.84
CA ASP A 219 0.26 -4.46 -15.80
C ASP A 219 -0.31 -5.72 -15.15
N ILE A 220 -1.63 -5.87 -15.26
CA ILE A 220 -2.40 -6.98 -14.65
C ILE A 220 -2.14 -8.35 -15.29
N GLU A 221 -1.58 -8.38 -16.50
CA GLU A 221 -1.40 -9.63 -17.28
C GLU A 221 -0.24 -10.49 -16.74
N LYS A 222 0.63 -9.91 -15.90
CA LYS A 222 1.77 -10.62 -15.30
C LYS A 222 1.44 -11.29 -13.98
N ILE A 223 0.31 -10.94 -13.36
CA ILE A 223 0.01 -11.31 -11.98
C ILE A 223 -0.56 -12.73 -11.96
N GLY A 224 -0.07 -13.57 -11.03
CA GLY A 224 -0.57 -14.91 -10.78
C GLY A 224 0.22 -16.01 -11.51
N LEU A 225 -0.49 -17.05 -11.95
CA LEU A 225 0.13 -18.17 -12.65
C LEU A 225 0.58 -17.75 -14.06
N LEU A 226 1.71 -18.29 -14.51
CA LEU A 226 2.28 -17.94 -15.82
C LEU A 226 1.41 -18.41 -16.99
N ASP A 227 0.76 -19.56 -16.85
CA ASP A 227 -0.14 -20.17 -17.84
C ASP A 227 -1.59 -19.68 -17.69
N GLU A 228 -1.97 -19.27 -16.49
CA GLU A 228 -3.29 -18.70 -16.19
C GLU A 228 -3.21 -17.44 -15.30
N PRO A 229 -2.90 -16.27 -15.88
CA PRO A 229 -2.85 -15.01 -15.13
C PRO A 229 -4.14 -14.72 -14.36
N SER A 230 -4.01 -14.15 -13.16
CA SER A 230 -5.10 -13.97 -12.19
C SER A 230 -6.31 -13.29 -12.81
N PHE A 231 -6.13 -12.18 -13.52
CA PHE A 231 -7.24 -11.40 -14.06
C PHE A 231 -7.98 -12.11 -15.20
N ARG A 232 -7.29 -12.93 -16.00
CA ARG A 232 -7.95 -13.80 -16.99
C ARG A 232 -8.77 -14.88 -16.30
N ARG A 233 -8.22 -15.49 -15.24
CA ARG A 233 -8.95 -16.48 -14.44
C ARG A 233 -10.16 -15.85 -13.77
N ILE A 234 -10.02 -14.68 -13.17
CA ILE A 234 -11.11 -13.94 -12.50
C ILE A 234 -12.24 -13.62 -13.47
N GLU A 235 -11.93 -13.09 -14.66
CA GLU A 235 -12.94 -12.82 -15.69
C GLU A 235 -13.71 -14.09 -16.09
N ARG A 236 -12.98 -15.19 -16.34
CA ARG A 236 -13.56 -16.48 -16.73
C ARG A 236 -14.42 -17.11 -15.64
N THR A 237 -13.95 -17.06 -14.39
CA THR A 237 -14.55 -17.75 -13.25
C THR A 237 -15.53 -16.88 -12.46
N LYS A 238 -15.59 -15.57 -12.75
CA LYS A 238 -16.45 -14.59 -12.08
C LYS A 238 -16.24 -14.54 -10.56
N VAL A 239 -14.98 -14.67 -10.14
CA VAL A 239 -14.62 -14.51 -8.73
C VAL A 239 -14.82 -13.06 -8.31
N SER A 240 -15.58 -12.83 -7.23
CA SER A 240 -15.67 -11.49 -6.61
C SER A 240 -14.32 -11.12 -5.99
N LEU A 241 -13.85 -9.89 -6.23
CA LEU A 241 -12.66 -9.32 -5.58
C LEU A 241 -12.99 -8.57 -4.30
N TYR A 242 -14.26 -8.19 -4.13
CA TYR A 242 -14.83 -7.65 -2.89
C TYR A 242 -15.34 -8.76 -1.99
#